data_AF-A0A926BAK2-F1
#
_entry.id   AF-A0A926BAK2-F1
#
_cell.length_a   1.000
_cell.length_b   1.000
_cell.length_c   1.000
_cell.angle_alpha   90.00
_cell.angle_beta   90.00
_cell.angle_gamma   90.00
#
_symmetry.space_group_name_H-M   'P 1'
#
loop_
_entity.id
_entity.type
_entity.pdbx_description
1 polymer ?
#
loop_
_entity_poly.entity_id
_entity_poly.type
_entity_poly.pdbx_seq_one_letter_code
_entity_poly.pdbx_strand_id
1 'polypeptide(L)'
;MVGASAKEQRPSYFVMKYLQGKGIRVIPVNPGQAGGTILGETCYAALADIPHPVDMIDIFRASDAVPGIVAEALALDPRPAVIWMQLTVRHDEAATHAEAAGVAVVMDRCPKIEYARLSGEIGWNGVNSRVLSSKKPAMRKGFQSYGIKAPKE
;
A
#
# COMPACT_ATOMS: atom_id res chain seq x y z
N MET A 1 0.43 1.26 6.50
CA MET A 1 1.01 2.37 5.73
C MET A 1 1.91 3.19 6.63
N VAL A 2 3.22 3.06 6.45
CA VAL A 2 4.24 3.75 7.24
C VAL A 2 4.48 5.14 6.66
N GLY A 3 4.44 6.18 7.50
CA GLY A 3 4.51 7.57 7.05
C GLY A 3 3.15 8.13 6.60
N ALA A 4 2.05 7.56 7.08
CA ALA A 4 0.71 8.09 6.85
C ALA A 4 0.59 9.51 7.43
N SER A 5 -0.12 10.41 6.75
CA SER A 5 -0.32 11.78 7.21
C SER A 5 -1.80 12.15 7.12
N ALA A 6 -2.33 12.81 8.16
CA ALA A 6 -3.66 13.42 8.14
C ALA A 6 -3.82 14.63 7.19
N LYS A 7 -2.72 15.12 6.60
CA LYS A 7 -2.74 16.28 5.70
C LYS A 7 -3.20 15.88 4.31
N GLU A 8 -4.31 16.44 3.84
CA GLU A 8 -4.95 16.03 2.59
C GLU A 8 -4.08 16.18 1.35
N GLN A 9 -3.21 17.19 1.34
CA GLN A 9 -2.28 17.44 0.24
C GLN A 9 -1.12 16.42 0.16
N ARG A 10 -0.94 15.55 1.16
CA ARG A 10 0.15 14.58 1.17
C ARG A 10 -0.21 13.36 0.32
N PRO A 11 0.73 12.81 -0.47
CA PRO A 11 0.48 11.61 -1.28
C PRO A 11 -0.06 10.42 -0.47
N SER A 12 0.43 10.21 0.76
CA SER A 12 -0.02 9.12 1.61
C SER A 12 -1.51 9.20 1.95
N TYR A 13 -2.06 10.41 2.16
CA TYR A 13 -3.49 10.60 2.40
C TYR A 13 -4.34 10.19 1.18
N PHE A 14 -3.96 10.64 -0.02
CA PHE A 14 -4.67 10.28 -1.25
C PHE A 14 -4.62 8.79 -1.56
N VAL A 15 -3.46 8.15 -1.36
CA VAL A 15 -3.29 6.72 -1.60
C VAL A 15 -4.12 5.92 -0.59
N MET A 16 -4.07 6.29 0.69
CA MET A 16 -4.87 5.65 1.74
C MET A 16 -6.37 5.74 1.44
N LYS A 17 -6.87 6.94 1.13
CA LYS A 17 -8.28 7.17 0.79
C LYS A 17 -8.71 6.36 -0.44
N TYR A 18 -7.86 6.30 -1.47
CA TYR A 18 -8.14 5.52 -2.68
C TYR A 18 -8.23 4.03 -2.38
N LEU A 19 -7.25 3.47 -1.66
CA LEU A 19 -7.22 2.04 -1.32
C LEU A 19 -8.40 1.64 -0.42
N GLN A 20 -8.76 2.47 0.58
CA GLN A 20 -9.98 2.28 1.38
C GLN A 20 -11.24 2.31 0.52
N GLY A 21 -11.34 3.23 -0.46
CA GLY A 21 -12.43 3.24 -1.43
C GLY A 21 -12.48 1.99 -2.32
N LYS A 22 -11.35 1.27 -2.47
CA LYS A 22 -11.26 -0.06 -3.08
C LYS A 22 -11.50 -1.19 -2.08
N GLY A 23 -12.05 -0.91 -0.90
CA GLY A 23 -12.37 -1.91 0.11
C GLY A 23 -11.15 -2.58 0.73
N ILE A 24 -9.96 -1.97 0.63
CA ILE A 24 -8.75 -2.42 1.28
C ILE A 24 -8.66 -1.69 2.62
N ARG A 25 -8.55 -2.44 3.72
CA ARG A 25 -8.28 -1.84 5.02
C ARG A 25 -6.85 -1.31 5.04
N VAL A 26 -6.66 -0.03 5.34
CA VAL A 26 -5.34 0.59 5.43
C VAL A 26 -5.12 1.09 6.83
N ILE A 27 -4.13 0.53 7.53
CA ILE A 27 -3.79 0.90 8.91
C ILE A 27 -2.67 1.96 8.86
N PRO A 28 -2.89 3.18 9.38
CA PRO A 28 -1.87 4.23 9.38
C PRO A 28 -0.84 4.05 10.50
N VAL A 29 0.44 4.25 10.17
CA VAL A 29 1.56 4.20 11.12
C VAL A 29 2.38 5.48 10.99
N ASN A 30 2.40 6.27 12.06
CA ASN A 30 3.16 7.50 12.18
C ASN A 30 3.33 7.89 13.66
N PRO A 31 4.56 7.84 14.21
CA PRO A 31 4.83 8.23 15.60
C PRO A 31 4.30 9.61 15.97
N GLY A 32 4.38 10.58 15.05
CA GLY A 32 3.94 11.96 15.30
C GLY A 32 2.42 12.14 15.30
N GLN A 33 1.64 11.12 14.96
CA GLN A 33 0.18 11.14 14.96
C GLN A 33 -0.42 9.95 15.73
N ALA A 34 0.39 9.25 16.53
CA ALA A 34 -0.02 8.06 17.26
C ALA A 34 -1.18 8.36 18.22
N GLY A 35 -2.14 7.44 18.33
CA GLY A 35 -3.38 7.60 19.11
C GLY A 35 -4.44 8.49 18.42
N GLY A 36 -4.08 9.20 17.37
CA GLY A 36 -5.02 9.95 16.53
C GLY A 36 -5.79 9.06 15.55
N THR A 37 -6.66 9.69 14.77
CA THR A 37 -7.42 9.03 13.69
C THR A 37 -7.07 9.64 12.34
N ILE A 38 -6.81 8.80 11.34
CA ILE A 38 -6.62 9.21 9.94
C ILE A 38 -7.60 8.41 9.09
N LEU A 39 -8.49 9.10 8.37
CA LEU A 39 -9.49 8.47 7.48
C LEU A 39 -10.27 7.32 8.17
N GLY A 40 -10.68 7.54 9.42
CA GLY A 40 -11.46 6.60 10.20
C GLY A 40 -10.68 5.42 10.82
N GLU A 41 -9.36 5.34 10.63
CA GLU A 41 -8.51 4.31 11.24
C GLU A 41 -7.59 4.90 12.31
N THR A 42 -7.37 4.14 13.38
CA THR A 42 -6.44 4.49 14.46
C THR A 42 -5.00 4.51 13.94
N CYS A 43 -4.27 5.57 14.26
CA CYS A 43 -2.86 5.71 13.91
C CYS A 43 -1.96 5.16 15.01
N TYR A 44 -1.07 4.25 14.63
CA TYR A 44 -0.11 3.61 15.53
C TYR A 44 1.28 4.27 15.43
N ALA A 45 2.10 4.15 16.48
CA ALA A 45 3.45 4.70 16.47
C ALA A 45 4.40 3.81 15.68
N ALA A 46 4.36 2.49 15.93
CA ALA A 46 5.21 1.50 15.29
C ALA A 46 4.40 0.36 14.65
N LEU A 47 5.06 -0.46 13.83
CA LEU A 47 4.44 -1.65 13.24
C LEU A 47 4.01 -2.68 14.31
N ALA A 48 4.79 -2.81 15.38
CA ALA A 48 4.55 -3.75 16.47
C ALA A 48 3.31 -3.40 17.32
N ASP A 49 2.85 -2.14 17.29
CA ASP A 49 1.67 -1.71 18.06
C ASP A 49 0.35 -2.14 17.42
N ILE A 50 0.39 -2.65 16.18
CA ILE A 50 -0.80 -3.04 15.44
C ILE A 50 -1.33 -4.37 16.01
N PRO A 51 -2.56 -4.43 16.53
CA PRO A 51 -3.09 -5.62 17.21
C PRO A 51 -3.57 -6.72 16.24
N HIS A 52 -3.30 -6.56 14.95
CA HIS A 52 -3.82 -7.41 13.89
C HIS A 52 -2.71 -7.76 12.89
N PRO A 53 -2.77 -8.93 12.24
CA PRO A 53 -1.83 -9.28 11.19
C PRO A 53 -1.92 -8.29 10.02
N VAL A 54 -0.78 -8.02 9.39
CA VAL A 54 -0.67 -7.08 8.27
C VAL A 54 -0.18 -7.81 7.03
N ASP A 55 -0.94 -7.75 5.94
CA ASP A 55 -0.59 -8.44 4.69
C ASP A 55 0.54 -7.74 3.92
N MET A 56 0.54 -6.40 3.94
CA MET A 56 1.44 -5.57 3.13
C MET A 56 1.89 -4.31 3.89
N ILE A 57 3.19 -4.03 3.86
CA ILE A 57 3.77 -2.79 4.42
C ILE A 57 4.03 -1.79 3.30
N ASP A 58 3.22 -0.73 3.24
CA ASP A 58 3.36 0.37 2.28
C ASP A 58 4.16 1.55 2.89
N ILE A 59 5.31 1.90 2.30
CA ILE A 59 6.32 2.80 2.87
C ILE A 59 6.33 4.16 2.14
N PHE A 60 5.96 5.23 2.85
CA PHE A 60 6.05 6.64 2.43
C PHE A 60 7.20 7.41 3.11
N ARG A 61 8.13 6.70 3.75
CA ARG A 61 9.34 7.30 4.34
C ARG A 61 10.47 7.30 3.31
N ALA A 62 11.46 8.16 3.52
CA ALA A 62 12.63 8.24 2.65
C ALA A 62 13.42 6.92 2.67
N SER A 63 14.21 6.68 1.63
CA SER A 63 14.95 5.43 1.43
C SER A 63 15.89 5.09 2.59
N ASP A 64 16.42 6.09 3.28
CA ASP A 64 17.29 5.94 4.46
C ASP A 64 16.59 5.26 5.65
N ALA A 65 15.27 5.42 5.78
CA ALA A 65 14.47 4.80 6.82
C ALA A 65 14.05 3.36 6.48
N VAL A 66 14.21 2.94 5.21
CA VAL A 66 13.74 1.62 4.74
C VAL A 66 14.37 0.45 5.51
N PRO A 67 15.70 0.41 5.78
CA PRO A 67 16.30 -0.71 6.49
C PRO A 67 15.66 -0.96 7.86
N GLY A 68 15.39 0.10 8.63
CA GLY A 68 14.73 0.00 9.93
C GLY A 68 13.29 -0.52 9.82
N ILE A 69 12.53 -0.01 8.85
CA ILE A 69 11.15 -0.44 8.61
C ILE A 69 11.09 -1.90 8.14
N VAL A 70 12.04 -2.33 7.31
CA VAL A 70 12.16 -3.73 6.88
C VAL A 70 12.46 -4.63 8.09
N ALA A 71 13.40 -4.23 8.96
CA ALA A 71 13.69 -4.99 10.17
C ALA A 71 12.46 -5.12 11.09
N GLU A 72 11.72 -4.03 11.31
CA GLU A 72 10.44 -4.07 12.05
C GLU A 72 9.42 -5.00 11.39
N ALA A 73 9.29 -4.94 10.06
CA ALA A 73 8.35 -5.78 9.32
C ALA A 73 8.69 -7.27 9.42
N LEU A 74 9.98 -7.63 9.40
CA LEU A 74 10.44 -9.02 9.52
C LEU A 74 10.30 -9.58 10.94
N ALA A 75 10.22 -8.70 11.94
CA ALA A 75 9.99 -9.06 13.34
C ALA A 75 8.51 -9.32 13.68
N LEU A 76 7.57 -8.96 12.79
CA LEU A 76 6.15 -9.24 12.98
C LEU A 76 5.85 -10.74 12.88
N ASP A 77 4.86 -11.19 13.64
CA ASP A 77 4.30 -12.54 13.58
C ASP A 77 2.76 -12.48 13.51
N PRO A 78 2.13 -12.89 12.39
CA PRO A 78 2.75 -13.38 11.16
C PRO A 78 3.47 -12.26 10.39
N ARG A 79 4.52 -12.64 9.65
CA ARG A 79 5.23 -11.73 8.74
C ARG A 79 4.32 -11.27 7.60
N PRO A 80 4.48 -10.03 7.11
CA PRO A 80 3.77 -9.56 5.93
C PRO A 80 4.21 -10.32 4.69
N ALA A 81 3.30 -10.54 3.74
CA ALA A 81 3.60 -11.18 2.47
C ALA A 81 4.38 -10.25 1.53
N VAL A 82 4.18 -8.93 1.66
CA VAL A 82 4.71 -7.92 0.74
C VAL A 82 5.23 -6.68 1.48
N ILE A 83 6.41 -6.19 1.08
CA ILE A 83 6.89 -4.85 1.40
C ILE A 83 6.85 -4.01 0.13
N TRP A 84 6.20 -2.85 0.20
CA TRP A 84 5.95 -1.96 -0.91
C TRP A 84 6.58 -0.59 -0.65
N MET A 85 7.59 -0.25 -1.44
CA MET A 85 8.25 1.05 -1.39
C MET A 85 7.62 1.97 -2.44
N GLN A 86 7.13 3.14 -2.01
CA GLN A 86 6.47 4.10 -2.87
C GLN A 86 7.40 4.68 -3.95
N LEU A 87 6.83 5.47 -4.84
CA LEU A 87 7.58 6.25 -5.83
C LEU A 87 8.72 7.01 -5.17
N THR A 88 9.89 7.01 -5.82
CA THR A 88 11.17 7.59 -5.36
C THR A 88 11.78 6.93 -4.12
N VAL A 89 11.17 5.87 -3.58
CA VAL A 89 11.71 5.09 -2.46
C VAL A 89 12.26 3.78 -3.01
N ARG A 90 13.57 3.58 -2.86
CA ARG A 90 14.31 2.40 -3.33
C ARG A 90 15.47 2.11 -2.40
N HIS A 91 15.63 0.84 -2.01
CA HIS A 91 16.78 0.39 -1.23
C HIS A 91 17.08 -1.08 -1.51
N ASP A 92 18.07 -1.34 -2.37
CA ASP A 92 18.30 -2.68 -2.95
C ASP A 92 18.80 -3.72 -1.92
N GLU A 93 19.62 -3.31 -0.96
CA GLU A 93 20.12 -4.21 0.09
C GLU A 93 18.99 -4.65 1.04
N ALA A 94 18.19 -3.70 1.55
CA ALA A 94 17.00 -3.99 2.35
C ALA A 94 15.97 -4.84 1.60
N ALA A 95 15.82 -4.64 0.28
CA ALA A 95 14.99 -5.50 -0.56
C ALA A 95 15.52 -6.94 -0.59
N THR A 96 16.81 -7.11 -0.85
CA THR A 96 17.47 -8.44 -0.85
C THR A 96 17.30 -9.14 0.50
N HIS A 97 17.43 -8.40 1.60
CA HIS A 97 17.25 -8.93 2.94
C HIS A 97 15.81 -9.41 3.21
N ALA A 98 14.81 -8.63 2.81
CA ALA A 98 13.40 -8.99 2.93
C ALA A 98 13.04 -10.21 2.05
N GLU A 99 13.55 -10.25 0.81
CA GLU A 99 13.33 -11.35 -0.11
C GLU A 99 13.96 -12.67 0.40
N ALA A 100 15.16 -12.60 0.98
CA ALA A 100 15.80 -13.74 1.62
C ALA A 100 14.98 -14.30 2.81
N ALA A 101 14.18 -13.46 3.46
CA ALA A 101 13.26 -13.86 4.52
C ALA A 101 11.88 -14.34 4.01
N GLY A 102 11.69 -14.44 2.70
CA GLY A 102 10.46 -14.92 2.05
C GLY A 102 9.39 -13.85 1.83
N VAL A 103 9.73 -12.56 1.99
CA VAL A 103 8.80 -11.44 1.78
C VAL A 103 8.99 -10.87 0.38
N ALA A 104 7.91 -10.74 -0.39
CA ALA A 104 8.00 -10.14 -1.72
C ALA A 104 8.22 -8.62 -1.63
N VAL A 105 9.09 -8.07 -2.48
CA VAL A 105 9.40 -6.64 -2.47
C VAL A 105 8.98 -5.96 -3.77
N VAL A 106 8.30 -4.83 -3.65
CA VAL A 106 8.00 -3.93 -4.77
C VAL A 106 8.63 -2.58 -4.48
N MET A 107 9.42 -2.05 -5.42
CA MET A 107 10.12 -0.77 -5.26
C MET A 107 9.71 0.24 -6.32
N ASP A 108 9.74 1.53 -5.96
CA ASP A 108 9.46 2.65 -6.87
C ASP A 108 8.14 2.51 -7.63
N ARG A 109 7.07 2.13 -6.91
CA ARG A 109 5.72 2.00 -7.47
C ARG A 109 4.68 2.55 -6.52
N CYS A 110 3.61 3.12 -7.05
CA CYS A 110 2.46 3.52 -6.23
C CYS A 110 1.34 2.48 -6.35
N PRO A 111 0.85 1.86 -5.25
CA PRO A 111 -0.25 0.92 -5.26
C PRO A 111 -1.52 1.50 -5.90
N LYS A 112 -1.79 2.81 -5.71
CA LYS A 112 -2.91 3.48 -6.37
C LYS A 112 -2.79 3.44 -7.90
N ILE A 113 -1.59 3.75 -8.43
CA ILE A 113 -1.33 3.76 -9.87
C ILE A 113 -1.37 2.33 -10.42
N GLU A 114 -0.70 1.39 -9.75
CA GLU A 114 -0.70 -0.01 -10.15
C GLU A 114 -2.10 -0.61 -10.09
N TYR A 115 -2.90 -0.28 -9.07
CA TYR A 115 -4.28 -0.72 -9.00
C TYR A 115 -5.09 -0.19 -10.19
N ALA A 116 -5.04 1.11 -10.46
CA ALA A 116 -5.76 1.72 -11.58
C ALA A 116 -5.30 1.17 -12.95
N ARG A 117 -4.01 0.82 -13.06
CA ARG A 117 -3.42 0.18 -14.25
C ARG A 117 -3.95 -1.23 -14.46
N LEU A 118 -3.99 -2.03 -13.39
CA LEU A 118 -4.38 -3.44 -13.44
C LEU A 118 -5.90 -3.64 -13.45
N SER A 119 -6.67 -2.71 -12.87
CA SER A 119 -8.14 -2.72 -12.92
C SER A 119 -8.69 -2.22 -14.27
N GLY A 120 -7.86 -1.49 -15.04
CA GLY A 120 -8.25 -0.89 -16.32
C GLY A 120 -8.80 0.53 -16.21
N GLU A 121 -8.97 1.08 -15.00
CA GLU A 121 -9.55 2.42 -14.77
C GLU A 121 -8.71 3.54 -15.38
N ILE A 122 -7.38 3.42 -15.33
CA ILE A 122 -6.51 4.46 -15.87
C ILE A 122 -6.64 4.59 -17.39
N GLY A 123 -7.09 3.53 -18.06
CA GLY A 123 -7.34 3.50 -19.50
C GLY A 123 -8.48 4.41 -19.95
N TRP A 124 -9.45 4.72 -19.07
CA TRP A 124 -10.52 5.69 -19.39
C TRP A 124 -9.99 7.09 -19.63
N ASN A 125 -8.86 7.43 -19.01
CA ASN A 125 -8.18 8.70 -19.21
C ASN A 125 -7.16 8.65 -20.36
N GLY A 126 -7.21 7.60 -21.20
CA GLY A 126 -6.30 7.42 -22.34
C GLY A 126 -4.88 7.00 -21.96
N VAL A 127 -4.62 6.62 -20.70
CA VAL A 127 -3.28 6.20 -20.26
C VAL A 127 -3.02 4.76 -20.69
N ASN A 128 -1.89 4.54 -21.36
CA ASN A 128 -1.45 3.21 -21.77
C ASN A 128 -1.07 2.35 -20.55
N SER A 129 -1.91 1.36 -20.22
CA SER A 129 -1.68 0.44 -19.10
C SER A 129 -0.59 -0.60 -19.36
N ARG A 130 -0.20 -0.79 -20.63
CA ARG A 130 0.65 -1.88 -21.14
C ARG A 130 0.12 -3.28 -20.76
N VAL A 131 -1.19 -3.41 -20.52
CA VAL A 131 -1.86 -4.66 -20.20
C VAL A 131 -2.90 -4.94 -21.26
N LEU A 132 -2.76 -6.07 -21.95
CA LEU A 132 -3.78 -6.63 -22.82
C LEU A 132 -4.42 -7.82 -22.10
N SER A 133 -5.75 -7.87 -22.08
CA SER A 133 -6.51 -8.93 -21.44
C SER A 133 -7.78 -9.22 -22.22
N SER A 134 -8.11 -10.50 -22.41
CA SER A 134 -9.39 -10.96 -22.94
C SER A 134 -10.44 -11.17 -21.85
N LYS A 135 -10.08 -11.04 -20.57
CA LYS A 135 -10.99 -11.23 -19.44
C LYS A 135 -11.88 -9.99 -19.27
N LYS A 136 -13.17 -10.23 -19.02
CA LYS A 136 -14.13 -9.16 -18.69
C LYS A 136 -13.68 -8.42 -17.42
N PRO A 137 -13.69 -7.08 -17.38
CA PRO A 137 -13.36 -6.32 -16.17
C PRO A 137 -14.27 -6.69 -15.00
N ALA A 138 -13.70 -6.76 -13.80
CA ALA A 138 -14.48 -6.97 -12.59
C ALA A 138 -15.13 -5.65 -12.17
N MET A 139 -16.45 -5.56 -12.29
CA MET A 139 -17.23 -4.40 -11.86
C MET A 139 -17.33 -4.34 -10.34
N ARG A 140 -17.14 -3.15 -9.76
CA ARG A 140 -17.45 -2.88 -8.35
C ARG A 140 -18.63 -1.93 -8.24
N LYS A 141 -19.26 -1.90 -7.05
CA LYS A 141 -20.31 -0.93 -6.75
C LYS A 141 -19.78 0.50 -6.86
N GLY A 142 -20.64 1.42 -7.29
CA GLY A 142 -20.31 2.82 -7.52
C GLY A 142 -20.25 3.19 -9.00
N PHE A 143 -20.12 4.48 -9.28
CA PHE A 143 -19.99 5.00 -10.63
C PHE A 143 -18.60 4.68 -11.18
N GLN A 144 -18.53 3.99 -12.32
CA GLN A 144 -17.27 3.74 -13.03
C GLN A 144 -16.18 3.22 -12.06
N SER A 145 -16.42 2.07 -11.43
CA SER A 145 -15.47 1.45 -10.49
C SER A 145 -15.12 0.05 -10.95
N TYR A 146 -13.88 -0.17 -11.38
CA TYR A 146 -13.35 -1.49 -11.66
C TYR A 146 -12.50 -2.02 -10.50
N GLY A 147 -12.44 -3.34 -10.40
CA GLY A 147 -11.63 -4.09 -9.46
C GLY A 147 -10.63 -5.01 -10.15
N ILE A 148 -9.56 -5.35 -9.44
CA ILE A 148 -8.59 -6.37 -9.90
C ILE A 148 -9.18 -7.79 -9.78
N LYS A 149 -10.02 -8.01 -8.75
CA LYS A 149 -10.75 -9.26 -8.53
C LYS A 149 -12.25 -8.98 -8.47
N ALA A 150 -13.05 -9.98 -8.85
CA ALA A 150 -14.48 -9.98 -8.60
C ALA A 150 -14.75 -9.83 -7.10
N PRO A 151 -15.87 -9.18 -6.70
CA PRO A 151 -16.30 -9.21 -5.30
C PRO A 151 -16.37 -10.66 -4.81
N LYS A 152 -15.94 -10.92 -3.58
CA LYS A 152 -16.31 -12.18 -2.91
C LYS A 152 -17.81 -12.10 -2.63
N GLU A 153 -18.56 -13.13 -3.05
CA GLU A 153 -20.00 -13.28 -2.76
C GLU A 153 -20.26 -13.35 -1.25
#